data_AF-A0A8K0DP03-F1
#
_entry.id   AF-A0A8K0DP03-F1
#
_cell.length_a   1.000
_cell.length_b   1.000
_cell.length_c   1.000
_cell.angle_alpha   90.00
_cell.angle_beta   90.00
_cell.angle_gamma   90.00
#
_symmetry.space_group_name_H-M   'P 1'
#
loop_
_entity.id
_entity.type
_entity.pdbx_description
1 polymer ?
#
loop_
_entity_poly.entity_id
_entity_poly.type
_entity_poly.pdbx_seq_one_letter_code
_entity_poly.pdbx_strand_id
1 'polypeptide(L)'
;MASRILIFFVLLSLISISFAKSTSIIDAAEILSDSGFEAMALTLELASKGLIPFSPSLTIFAPTDSAFAQSGQPPLALLQYHLLPQAFTYKSLKSLPAGARVPTLLANHTLVITTAPYDSRVSLNNVTVNGSPIYDDGSLIIFGIEKFFNPYFRFPEPIRSSSVKDRGCVQRNSNYTTELLSTAYPFHGACAVLRSKGCAVMASLLEMQFVRIKDQTTLTIFAPIDQVMVSRNPSLSEITSIFRRHIIPCKLRWRDLVDLQDGMELQSNLKGFTVNITRSHDGVKINGVPVILPDMYHNDWLVVHGVGEILEDLKHKEQMPETLFGFGNENEENTVSHYHFSVFRS
;
A
#
# COMPACT_ATOMS: atom_id res chain seq x y z
N MET A 1 -27.77 -44.49 8.57
CA MET A 1 -26.82 -44.75 7.46
C MET A 1 -26.89 -43.69 6.36
N ALA A 2 -28.07 -43.19 5.97
CA ALA A 2 -28.23 -42.17 4.93
C ALA A 2 -27.46 -40.85 5.17
N SER A 3 -27.39 -40.35 6.42
CA SER A 3 -26.66 -39.11 6.76
C SER A 3 -25.13 -39.23 6.58
N ARG A 4 -24.53 -40.40 6.87
CA ARG A 4 -23.09 -40.64 6.65
C ARG A 4 -22.73 -40.77 5.17
N ILE A 5 -23.65 -41.30 4.36
CA ILE A 5 -23.50 -41.41 2.91
C ILE A 5 -23.59 -40.02 2.26
N LEU A 6 -24.51 -39.16 2.71
CA LEU A 6 -24.62 -37.77 2.24
C LEU A 6 -23.34 -36.96 2.53
N ILE A 7 -22.79 -37.09 3.75
CA ILE A 7 -21.54 -36.41 4.14
C ILE A 7 -20.37 -36.89 3.27
N PHE A 8 -20.28 -38.20 3.02
CA PHE A 8 -19.23 -38.76 2.16
C PHE A 8 -19.31 -38.24 0.72
N PHE A 9 -20.50 -38.15 0.12
CA PHE A 9 -20.68 -37.59 -1.22
C PHE A 9 -20.36 -36.08 -1.29
N VAL A 10 -20.67 -35.33 -0.23
CA VAL A 10 -20.29 -33.91 -0.13
C VAL A 10 -18.78 -33.75 0.01
N LEU A 11 -18.10 -34.58 0.82
CA LEU A 11 -16.65 -34.55 0.90
C LEU A 11 -15.98 -34.95 -0.42
N LEU A 12 -16.50 -35.97 -1.10
CA LEU A 12 -15.97 -36.40 -2.40
C LEU A 12 -16.15 -35.32 -3.47
N SER A 13 -17.29 -34.62 -3.49
CA SER A 13 -17.50 -33.51 -4.42
C SER A 13 -16.58 -32.32 -4.12
N LEU A 14 -16.39 -31.98 -2.84
CA LEU A 14 -15.44 -30.92 -2.42
C LEU A 14 -13.99 -31.27 -2.78
N ILE A 15 -13.58 -32.54 -2.64
CA ILE A 15 -12.24 -33.01 -3.02
C ILE A 15 -12.07 -32.97 -4.55
N SER A 16 -13.05 -33.43 -5.32
CA SER A 16 -13.02 -33.38 -6.80
C SER A 16 -12.96 -31.95 -7.33
N ILE A 17 -13.73 -31.03 -6.72
CA ILE A 17 -13.69 -29.60 -7.07
C ILE A 17 -12.31 -29.00 -6.76
N SER A 18 -11.73 -29.37 -5.61
CA SER A 18 -10.40 -28.88 -5.22
C SER A 18 -9.29 -29.39 -6.16
N PHE A 19 -9.37 -30.66 -6.56
CA PHE A 19 -8.41 -31.29 -7.47
C PHE A 19 -8.50 -30.72 -8.89
N ALA A 20 -9.70 -30.67 -9.49
CA ALA A 20 -9.93 -30.09 -10.82
C ALA A 20 -9.54 -28.60 -10.90
N LYS A 21 -9.65 -27.88 -9.78
CA LYS A 21 -9.23 -26.48 -9.67
C LYS A 21 -7.71 -26.33 -9.60
N SER A 22 -7.03 -27.23 -8.89
CA SER A 22 -5.56 -27.23 -8.84
C SER A 22 -4.93 -27.53 -10.20
N THR A 23 -5.53 -28.42 -10.99
CA THR A 23 -5.07 -28.73 -12.35
C THR A 23 -5.30 -27.57 -13.30
N SER A 24 -6.50 -26.97 -13.30
CA SER A 24 -6.82 -25.76 -14.10
C SER A 24 -5.84 -24.60 -13.87
N ILE A 25 -5.43 -24.37 -12.63
CA ILE A 25 -4.47 -23.30 -12.30
C ILE A 25 -3.06 -23.62 -12.82
N ILE A 26 -2.63 -24.87 -12.73
CA ILE A 26 -1.32 -25.30 -13.24
C ILE A 26 -1.30 -25.20 -14.77
N ASP A 27 -2.33 -25.70 -15.44
CA ASP A 27 -2.48 -25.62 -16.90
C ASP A 27 -2.51 -24.16 -17.36
N ALA A 28 -3.23 -23.29 -16.64
CA ALA A 28 -3.28 -21.86 -16.92
C ALA A 28 -1.93 -21.16 -16.72
N ALA A 29 -1.15 -21.56 -15.71
CA ALA A 29 0.18 -21.01 -15.47
C ALA A 29 1.16 -21.41 -16.57
N GLU A 30 1.13 -22.67 -17.02
CA GLU A 30 1.94 -23.14 -18.16
C GLU A 30 1.61 -22.35 -19.44
N ILE A 31 0.32 -22.24 -19.78
CA ILE A 31 -0.14 -21.50 -20.97
C ILE A 31 0.22 -20.01 -20.89
N LEU A 32 0.14 -19.39 -19.71
CA LEU A 32 0.57 -18.00 -19.50
C LEU A 32 2.07 -17.84 -19.76
N SER A 33 2.88 -18.75 -19.24
CA SER A 33 4.33 -18.76 -19.45
C SER A 33 4.68 -18.84 -20.93
N ASP A 34 4.07 -19.78 -21.65
CA ASP A 34 4.26 -19.96 -23.09
C ASP A 34 3.77 -18.76 -23.92
N SER A 35 2.82 -17.99 -23.37
CA SER A 35 2.26 -16.79 -24.00
C SER A 35 3.03 -15.51 -23.69
N GLY A 36 4.17 -15.57 -22.97
CA GLY A 36 4.99 -14.41 -22.61
C GLY A 36 4.48 -13.60 -21.42
N PHE A 37 3.79 -14.26 -20.49
CA PHE A 37 3.33 -13.71 -19.20
C PHE A 37 3.95 -14.49 -18.03
N GLU A 38 5.27 -14.71 -18.08
CA GLU A 38 6.02 -15.55 -17.14
C GLU A 38 5.90 -15.04 -15.68
N ALA A 39 5.96 -13.72 -15.47
CA ALA A 39 5.85 -13.15 -14.12
C ALA A 39 4.46 -13.41 -13.50
N MET A 40 3.42 -13.36 -14.32
CA MET A 40 2.06 -13.67 -13.88
C MET A 40 1.85 -15.18 -13.69
N ALA A 41 2.44 -16.02 -14.53
CA ALA A 41 2.42 -17.48 -14.38
C ALA A 41 2.99 -17.90 -13.03
N LEU A 42 4.18 -17.41 -12.67
CA LEU A 42 4.80 -17.66 -11.36
C LEU A 42 3.95 -17.13 -10.20
N THR A 43 3.36 -15.94 -10.37
CA THR A 43 2.45 -15.36 -9.38
C THR A 43 1.23 -16.25 -9.15
N LEU A 44 0.66 -16.82 -10.22
CA LEU A 44 -0.49 -17.70 -10.15
C LEU A 44 -0.14 -19.05 -9.50
N GLU A 45 1.04 -19.61 -9.82
CA GLU A 45 1.54 -20.83 -9.19
C GLU A 45 1.77 -20.64 -7.68
N LEU A 46 2.36 -19.51 -7.27
CA LEU A 46 2.50 -19.15 -5.86
C LEU A 46 1.13 -18.90 -5.20
N ALA A 47 0.20 -18.27 -5.91
CA ALA A 47 -1.15 -18.04 -5.43
C ALA A 47 -1.92 -19.34 -5.15
N SER A 48 -1.73 -20.35 -5.99
CA SER A 48 -2.33 -21.69 -5.85
C SER A 48 -1.98 -22.36 -4.51
N LYS A 49 -0.87 -21.96 -3.89
CA LYS A 49 -0.38 -22.46 -2.59
C LYS A 49 -1.04 -21.76 -1.38
N GLY A 50 -2.09 -20.95 -1.60
CA GLY A 50 -2.96 -20.41 -0.55
C GLY A 50 -2.94 -18.89 -0.34
N LEU A 51 -2.32 -18.12 -1.25
CA LEU A 51 -2.19 -16.65 -1.09
C LEU A 51 -3.41 -15.86 -1.62
N ILE A 52 -4.25 -16.46 -2.47
CA ILE A 52 -5.41 -15.78 -3.08
C ILE A 52 -6.67 -16.59 -2.76
N PRO A 53 -7.71 -15.98 -2.14
CA PRO A 53 -8.97 -16.66 -1.90
C PRO A 53 -9.65 -16.92 -3.25
N PHE A 54 -9.66 -18.18 -3.68
CA PHE A 54 -10.22 -18.53 -4.97
C PHE A 54 -11.74 -18.68 -4.92
N SER A 55 -12.44 -17.77 -5.60
CA SER A 55 -13.86 -17.92 -5.94
C SER A 55 -14.14 -19.17 -6.80
N PRO A 56 -15.38 -19.70 -6.84
CA PRO A 56 -15.73 -20.84 -7.70
C PRO A 56 -15.60 -20.52 -9.19
N SER A 57 -15.60 -19.23 -9.55
CA SER A 57 -15.28 -18.74 -10.89
C SER A 57 -14.44 -17.47 -10.77
N LEU A 58 -13.52 -17.26 -11.69
CA LEU A 58 -12.50 -16.22 -11.61
C LEU A 58 -12.19 -15.66 -12.99
N THR A 59 -12.10 -14.32 -13.08
CA THR A 59 -11.45 -13.66 -14.20
C THR A 59 -10.18 -12.99 -13.73
N ILE A 60 -9.09 -13.25 -14.45
CA ILE A 60 -7.76 -12.70 -14.18
C ILE A 60 -7.38 -11.77 -15.33
N PHE A 61 -6.94 -10.57 -15.00
CA PHE A 61 -6.28 -9.70 -15.97
C PHE A 61 -4.78 -9.76 -15.73
N ALA A 62 -4.05 -10.41 -16.64
CA ALA A 62 -2.61 -10.66 -16.56
C ALA A 62 -1.82 -9.51 -17.22
N PRO A 63 -1.10 -8.69 -16.45
CA PRO A 63 -0.19 -7.68 -17.01
C PRO A 63 0.99 -8.34 -17.71
N THR A 64 1.49 -7.72 -18.79
CA THR A 64 2.69 -8.19 -19.49
C THR A 64 3.93 -8.20 -18.58
N ASP A 65 4.92 -9.04 -18.90
CA ASP A 65 6.20 -9.07 -18.17
C ASP A 65 6.93 -7.72 -18.21
N SER A 66 6.72 -6.93 -19.27
CA SER A 66 7.23 -5.56 -19.35
C SER A 66 6.63 -4.63 -18.29
N ALA A 67 5.36 -4.84 -17.91
CA ALA A 67 4.72 -4.10 -16.84
C ALA A 67 5.28 -4.49 -15.47
N PHE A 68 5.58 -5.77 -15.25
CA PHE A 68 6.27 -6.25 -14.05
C PHE A 68 7.68 -5.69 -13.96
N ALA A 69 8.46 -5.72 -15.04
CA ALA A 69 9.82 -5.17 -15.07
C ALA A 69 9.86 -3.67 -14.74
N GLN A 70 8.87 -2.90 -15.21
CA GLN A 70 8.76 -1.47 -14.91
C GLN A 70 8.27 -1.17 -13.49
N SER A 71 7.48 -2.05 -12.90
CA SER A 71 6.81 -1.80 -11.62
C SER A 71 7.49 -2.46 -10.42
N GLY A 72 8.35 -3.46 -10.65
CA GLY A 72 8.83 -4.36 -9.62
C GLY A 72 7.77 -5.37 -9.17
N GLN A 73 8.03 -6.05 -8.05
CA GLN A 73 7.14 -7.08 -7.51
C GLN A 73 5.86 -6.43 -6.94
N PRO A 74 4.65 -6.75 -7.45
CA PRO A 74 3.43 -6.15 -6.96
C PRO A 74 3.04 -6.72 -5.58
N PRO A 75 2.69 -5.89 -4.56
CA PRO A 75 1.91 -6.31 -3.41
C PRO A 75 0.67 -7.12 -3.76
N LEU A 76 0.34 -8.07 -2.87
CA LEU A 76 -0.84 -8.94 -2.95
C LEU A 76 -2.14 -8.16 -3.19
N ALA A 77 -2.27 -6.98 -2.59
CA ALA A 77 -3.41 -6.09 -2.79
C ALA A 77 -3.64 -5.72 -4.25
N LEU A 78 -2.57 -5.40 -4.98
CA LEU A 78 -2.69 -5.08 -6.41
C LEU A 78 -3.04 -6.32 -7.21
N LEU A 79 -2.49 -7.49 -6.85
CA LEU A 79 -2.87 -8.75 -7.47
C LEU A 79 -4.36 -9.04 -7.28
N GLN A 80 -4.89 -8.86 -6.07
CA GLN A 80 -6.33 -8.98 -5.78
C GLN A 80 -7.19 -8.00 -6.59
N TYR A 81 -6.65 -6.83 -6.94
CA TYR A 81 -7.34 -5.84 -7.77
C TYR A 81 -7.46 -6.28 -9.25
N HIS A 82 -6.59 -7.18 -9.72
CA HIS A 82 -6.62 -7.73 -11.08
C HIS A 82 -7.53 -8.96 -11.21
N LEU A 83 -8.18 -9.35 -10.11
CA LEU A 83 -8.97 -10.57 -10.01
C LEU A 83 -10.43 -10.23 -9.76
N LEU A 84 -11.33 -10.83 -10.55
CA LEU A 84 -12.77 -10.67 -10.43
C LEU A 84 -13.37 -11.96 -9.86
N PRO A 85 -14.21 -11.91 -8.81
CA PRO A 85 -14.81 -13.09 -8.18
C PRO A 85 -15.85 -13.82 -9.06
N GLN A 86 -15.86 -13.60 -10.37
CA GLN A 86 -16.78 -14.15 -11.36
C GLN A 86 -16.05 -14.34 -12.69
N ALA A 87 -16.44 -15.36 -13.48
CA ALA A 87 -15.94 -15.57 -14.83
C ALA A 87 -16.68 -14.67 -15.83
N PHE A 88 -15.97 -13.71 -16.40
CA PHE A 88 -16.42 -12.81 -17.44
C PHE A 88 -15.82 -13.22 -18.79
N THR A 89 -16.67 -13.50 -19.77
CA THR A 89 -16.25 -13.61 -21.17
C THR A 89 -15.95 -12.24 -21.76
N TYR A 90 -15.17 -12.18 -22.83
CA TYR A 90 -14.93 -10.91 -23.52
C TYR A 90 -16.24 -10.25 -24.00
N LYS A 91 -17.19 -11.08 -24.47
CA LYS A 91 -18.51 -10.62 -24.89
C LYS A 91 -19.31 -10.01 -23.74
N SER A 92 -19.27 -10.60 -22.54
CA SER A 92 -19.99 -10.05 -21.38
C SER A 92 -19.36 -8.75 -20.90
N LEU A 93 -18.02 -8.64 -20.85
CA LEU A 93 -17.35 -7.36 -20.56
C LEU A 93 -17.72 -6.28 -21.57
N LYS A 94 -17.76 -6.63 -22.86
CA LYS A 94 -18.12 -5.69 -23.95
C LYS A 94 -19.58 -5.24 -23.89
N SER A 95 -20.47 -6.05 -23.34
CA SER A 95 -21.89 -5.70 -23.21
C SER A 95 -22.18 -4.70 -22.09
N LEU A 96 -21.23 -4.49 -21.17
CA LEU A 96 -21.39 -3.55 -20.07
C LEU A 96 -21.28 -2.11 -20.57
N PRO A 97 -22.15 -1.19 -20.12
CA PRO A 97 -22.09 0.21 -20.51
C PRO A 97 -20.83 0.88 -19.93
N ALA A 98 -20.34 1.92 -20.61
CA ALA A 98 -19.30 2.79 -20.06
C ALA A 98 -19.75 3.35 -18.69
N GLY A 99 -18.84 3.34 -17.72
CA GLY A 99 -19.12 3.70 -16.32
C GLY A 99 -19.62 2.55 -15.45
N ALA A 100 -19.94 1.38 -16.02
CA ALA A 100 -20.30 0.21 -15.22
C ALA A 100 -19.14 -0.20 -14.30
N ARG A 101 -19.46 -0.52 -13.05
CA ARG A 101 -18.48 -0.92 -12.02
C ARG A 101 -18.52 -2.43 -11.82
N VAL A 102 -17.36 -3.06 -11.90
CA VAL A 102 -17.17 -4.51 -11.74
C VAL A 102 -16.37 -4.77 -10.46
N PRO A 103 -16.87 -5.56 -9.50
CA PRO A 103 -16.17 -5.83 -8.25
C PRO A 103 -14.91 -6.65 -8.47
N THR A 104 -13.89 -6.41 -7.66
CA THR A 104 -12.63 -7.17 -7.64
C THR A 104 -12.52 -8.01 -6.37
N LEU A 105 -11.52 -8.89 -6.26
CA LEU A 105 -11.18 -9.58 -5.01
C LEU A 105 -10.54 -8.64 -3.98
N LEU A 106 -10.11 -7.44 -4.40
CA LEU A 106 -9.73 -6.39 -3.48
C LEU A 106 -10.98 -5.73 -2.90
N ALA A 107 -11.22 -5.93 -1.59
CA ALA A 107 -12.40 -5.43 -0.91
C ALA A 107 -12.62 -3.92 -1.12
N ASN A 108 -13.88 -3.53 -1.39
CA ASN A 108 -14.31 -2.16 -1.66
C ASN A 108 -13.70 -1.50 -2.91
N HIS A 109 -13.01 -2.24 -3.78
CA HIS A 109 -12.45 -1.72 -5.00
C HIS A 109 -13.11 -2.36 -6.23
N THR A 110 -13.45 -1.52 -7.21
CA THR A 110 -14.09 -1.92 -8.47
C THR A 110 -13.24 -1.48 -9.66
N LEU A 111 -13.28 -2.25 -10.75
CA LEU A 111 -12.86 -1.78 -12.07
C LEU A 111 -14.04 -1.10 -12.77
N VAL A 112 -13.77 -0.08 -13.56
CA VAL A 112 -14.79 0.68 -14.30
C VAL A 112 -14.65 0.45 -15.79
N ILE A 113 -15.74 0.17 -16.48
CA ILE A 113 -15.75 0.08 -17.94
C ILE A 113 -15.52 1.49 -18.52
N THR A 114 -14.45 1.60 -19.30
CA THR A 114 -13.96 2.85 -19.92
C THR A 114 -13.94 2.77 -21.43
N THR A 115 -14.51 1.71 -22.01
CA THR A 115 -14.71 1.54 -23.44
C THR A 115 -15.38 2.77 -24.04
N ALA A 116 -14.72 3.42 -25.00
CA ALA A 116 -15.26 4.59 -25.67
C ALA A 116 -16.49 4.22 -26.52
N PRO A 117 -17.43 5.17 -26.73
CA PRO A 117 -18.53 4.96 -27.67
C PRO A 117 -17.96 4.53 -29.03
N TYR A 118 -18.49 3.44 -29.58
CA TYR A 118 -18.07 2.85 -30.88
C TYR A 118 -16.69 2.16 -30.91
N ASP A 119 -15.99 2.06 -29.78
CA ASP A 119 -14.76 1.28 -29.75
C ASP A 119 -15.07 -0.22 -29.85
N SER A 120 -14.28 -0.92 -30.66
CA SER A 120 -14.34 -2.37 -30.83
C SER A 120 -13.67 -3.11 -29.67
N ARG A 121 -12.74 -2.44 -28.97
CA ARG A 121 -11.91 -2.97 -27.89
C ARG A 121 -12.50 -2.64 -26.53
N VAL A 122 -12.46 -3.59 -25.61
CA VAL A 122 -12.89 -3.37 -24.22
C VAL A 122 -11.76 -2.72 -23.44
N SER A 123 -12.07 -1.67 -22.68
CA SER A 123 -11.12 -1.06 -21.75
C SER A 123 -11.71 -0.95 -20.35
N LEU A 124 -10.94 -1.33 -19.34
CA LEU A 124 -11.27 -1.12 -17.93
C LEU A 124 -10.23 -0.18 -17.29
N ASN A 125 -10.66 0.84 -16.56
CA ASN A 125 -9.77 1.85 -15.98
C ASN A 125 -8.73 2.44 -16.97
N ASN A 126 -9.13 2.66 -18.22
CA ASN A 126 -8.27 3.08 -19.33
C ASN A 126 -7.12 2.11 -19.66
N VAL A 127 -7.27 0.84 -19.31
CA VAL A 127 -6.40 -0.26 -19.74
C VAL A 127 -7.18 -1.15 -20.69
N THR A 128 -6.67 -1.31 -21.90
CA THR A 128 -7.27 -2.17 -22.91
C THR A 128 -7.07 -3.63 -22.57
N VAL A 129 -8.13 -4.41 -22.72
CA VAL A 129 -8.12 -5.87 -22.53
C VAL A 129 -7.97 -6.55 -23.88
N ASN A 130 -7.11 -7.56 -23.96
CA ASN A 130 -6.96 -8.36 -25.17
C ASN A 130 -8.29 -9.04 -25.55
N GLY A 131 -8.59 -9.02 -26.86
CA GLY A 131 -9.86 -9.50 -27.41
C GLY A 131 -10.10 -11.00 -27.21
N SER A 132 -9.03 -11.78 -27.19
CA SER A 132 -9.04 -13.21 -26.94
C SER A 132 -8.44 -13.49 -25.56
N PRO A 133 -9.08 -14.34 -24.74
CA PRO A 133 -8.45 -14.82 -23.52
C PRO A 133 -7.21 -15.64 -23.86
N ILE A 134 -6.20 -15.57 -22.99
CA ILE A 134 -4.99 -16.41 -23.02
C ILE A 134 -5.37 -17.83 -22.56
N TYR A 135 -6.25 -17.92 -21.56
CA TYR A 135 -6.77 -19.17 -21.02
C TYR A 135 -8.26 -19.03 -20.73
N ASP A 136 -9.04 -20.06 -21.05
CA ASP A 136 -10.49 -20.11 -20.77
C ASP A 136 -10.94 -21.57 -20.64
N ASP A 137 -11.31 -21.98 -19.42
CA ASP A 137 -11.98 -23.26 -19.16
C ASP A 137 -13.46 -23.11 -18.73
N GLY A 138 -14.01 -21.90 -18.91
CA GLY A 138 -15.35 -21.50 -18.49
C GLY A 138 -15.46 -21.10 -17.01
N SER A 139 -14.60 -21.61 -16.13
CA SER A 139 -14.57 -21.27 -14.70
C SER A 139 -13.44 -20.29 -14.36
N LEU A 140 -12.32 -20.41 -15.04
CA LEU A 140 -11.15 -19.55 -14.99
C LEU A 140 -10.93 -18.95 -16.38
N ILE A 141 -10.98 -17.63 -16.46
CA ILE A 141 -10.75 -16.88 -17.71
C ILE A 141 -9.63 -15.88 -17.48
N ILE A 142 -8.60 -15.92 -18.32
CA ILE A 142 -7.42 -15.04 -18.19
C ILE A 142 -7.28 -14.18 -19.44
N PHE A 143 -7.29 -12.86 -19.28
CA PHE A 143 -7.02 -11.91 -20.35
C PHE A 143 -5.66 -11.24 -20.15
N GLY A 144 -4.92 -11.05 -21.24
CA GLY A 144 -3.74 -10.20 -21.24
C GLY A 144 -4.11 -8.71 -21.21
N ILE A 145 -3.34 -7.92 -20.45
CA ILE A 145 -3.37 -6.46 -20.44
C ILE A 145 -1.96 -5.88 -20.53
N GLU A 146 -1.82 -4.70 -21.13
CA GLU A 146 -0.49 -4.09 -21.35
C GLU A 146 0.19 -3.66 -20.05
N LYS A 147 -0.58 -3.14 -19.08
CA LYS A 147 -0.10 -2.54 -17.83
C LYS A 147 -1.03 -2.87 -16.67
N PHE A 148 -0.53 -2.78 -15.44
CA PHE A 148 -1.37 -2.93 -14.24
C PHE A 148 -2.50 -1.89 -14.23
N PHE A 149 -3.69 -2.29 -13.77
CA PHE A 149 -4.74 -1.35 -13.43
C PHE A 149 -4.27 -0.39 -12.34
N ASN A 150 -4.67 0.88 -12.46
CA ASN A 150 -4.50 1.86 -11.40
C ASN A 150 -5.69 1.74 -10.42
N PRO A 151 -5.50 1.22 -9.22
CA PRO A 151 -6.53 1.20 -8.18
C PRO A 151 -7.00 2.56 -7.67
N TYR A 152 -6.26 3.64 -7.93
CA TYR A 152 -6.73 5.02 -7.70
C TYR A 152 -7.37 5.64 -8.94
N PHE A 153 -7.74 4.82 -9.94
CA PHE A 153 -8.42 5.28 -11.13
C PHE A 153 -9.75 5.97 -10.76
N ARG A 154 -9.97 7.16 -11.33
CA ARG A 154 -11.22 7.90 -11.17
C ARG A 154 -11.95 7.97 -12.49
N PHE A 155 -13.18 7.47 -12.48
CA PHE A 155 -14.11 7.70 -13.58
C PHE A 155 -14.69 9.11 -13.45
N PRO A 156 -14.72 9.93 -14.52
CA PRO A 156 -15.27 11.29 -14.45
C PRO A 156 -16.73 11.27 -13.97
N GLU A 157 -17.00 11.83 -12.79
CA GLU A 157 -18.37 12.06 -12.33
C GLU A 157 -18.84 13.48 -12.72
N PRO A 158 -20.15 13.69 -12.99
CA PRO A 158 -20.69 15.02 -13.25
C PRO A 158 -20.43 15.98 -12.08
N ILE A 159 -19.78 17.11 -12.36
CA ILE A 159 -19.28 18.06 -11.37
C ILE A 159 -20.44 18.70 -10.58
N ARG A 160 -20.41 18.62 -9.25
CA ARG A 160 -21.05 19.61 -8.35
C ARG A 160 -19.95 20.46 -7.71
N SER A 161 -19.90 21.72 -8.13
CA SER A 161 -18.97 22.73 -7.63
C SER A 161 -19.36 23.17 -6.22
N SER A 162 -18.49 22.95 -5.24
CA SER A 162 -18.53 23.70 -3.98
C SER A 162 -17.16 24.34 -3.72
N SER A 163 -17.14 25.66 -3.82
CA SER A 163 -16.03 26.54 -3.44
C SER A 163 -16.05 26.77 -1.94
N VAL A 164 -14.97 26.44 -1.22
CA VAL A 164 -14.70 27.04 0.09
C VAL A 164 -13.20 27.25 0.25
N LYS A 165 -12.82 28.52 0.42
CA LYS A 165 -11.52 28.93 0.97
C LYS A 165 -11.67 28.89 2.49
N ASP A 166 -11.03 27.93 3.13
CA ASP A 166 -10.73 28.02 4.56
C ASP A 166 -9.35 27.41 4.81
N ARG A 167 -8.48 28.14 5.52
CA ARG A 167 -7.04 27.86 5.66
C ARG A 167 -6.77 26.95 6.86
N GLY A 168 -7.33 25.75 6.82
CA GLY A 168 -6.90 24.58 7.61
C GLY A 168 -6.75 23.38 6.68
N CYS A 169 -6.16 22.26 7.15
CA CYS A 169 -6.20 20.97 6.44
C CYS A 169 -7.63 20.41 6.41
N VAL A 170 -8.53 21.13 5.74
CA VAL A 170 -9.84 20.65 5.37
C VAL A 170 -9.61 19.75 4.17
N GLN A 171 -10.09 18.51 4.25
CA GLN A 171 -10.09 17.54 3.17
C GLN A 171 -10.64 18.21 1.91
N ARG A 172 -9.71 18.67 1.06
CA ARG A 172 -10.07 19.38 -0.15
C ARG A 172 -10.65 18.31 -1.06
N ASN A 173 -11.94 18.40 -1.36
CA ASN A 173 -12.51 17.76 -2.54
C ASN A 173 -11.88 18.45 -3.76
N SER A 174 -10.64 18.07 -4.04
CA SER A 174 -9.88 18.67 -5.12
C SER A 174 -10.33 18.01 -6.42
N ASN A 175 -11.05 18.79 -7.20
CA ASN A 175 -11.45 18.48 -8.57
C ASN A 175 -10.23 18.61 -9.50
N TYR A 176 -9.16 17.85 -9.23
CA TYR A 176 -8.08 17.73 -10.19
C TYR A 176 -8.43 16.61 -11.17
N THR A 177 -8.79 17.03 -12.38
CA THR A 177 -8.66 16.23 -13.60
C THR A 177 -7.16 16.04 -13.84
N THR A 178 -6.56 15.02 -13.25
CA THR A 178 -5.20 14.63 -13.60
C THR A 178 -5.24 14.06 -15.00
N GLU A 179 -4.67 14.80 -15.96
CA GLU A 179 -4.31 14.29 -17.27
C GLU A 179 -3.57 12.96 -17.11
N LEU A 180 -4.21 11.91 -17.63
CA LEU A 180 -3.72 10.54 -17.61
C LEU A 180 -2.55 10.41 -18.59
N LEU A 181 -1.33 10.61 -18.08
CA LEU A 181 -0.15 9.99 -18.67
C LEU A 181 0.38 8.93 -17.71
N SER A 182 0.32 7.69 -18.22
CA SER A 182 0.91 6.46 -17.70
C SER A 182 2.04 6.63 -16.70
N THR A 183 1.82 6.23 -15.44
CA THR A 183 2.86 5.54 -14.66
C THR A 183 2.21 4.44 -13.83
N ALA A 184 2.72 3.22 -14.00
CA ALA A 184 2.46 2.10 -13.12
C ALA A 184 2.84 2.45 -11.67
N TYR A 185 2.13 1.87 -10.70
CA TYR A 185 2.26 2.11 -9.26
C TYR A 185 2.22 3.60 -8.84
N PRO A 186 1.14 4.06 -8.19
CA PRO A 186 0.97 5.48 -7.82
C PRO A 186 2.06 6.00 -6.87
N PHE A 187 2.68 5.10 -6.10
CA PHE A 187 3.81 5.42 -5.22
C PHE A 187 5.18 5.08 -5.81
N HIS A 188 5.29 4.58 -7.05
CA HIS A 188 6.55 4.09 -7.62
C HIS A 188 7.68 5.13 -7.49
N GLY A 189 7.43 6.35 -7.96
CA GLY A 189 8.40 7.45 -7.85
C GLY A 189 8.74 7.79 -6.40
N ALA A 190 7.75 7.82 -5.51
CA ALA A 190 7.97 8.08 -4.09
C ALA A 190 8.80 6.99 -3.42
N CYS A 191 8.52 5.72 -3.71
CA CYS A 191 9.23 4.58 -3.14
C CYS A 191 10.68 4.51 -3.65
N ALA A 192 10.91 4.81 -4.93
CA ALA A 192 12.26 4.93 -5.48
C ALA A 192 13.07 6.01 -4.76
N VAL A 193 12.48 7.19 -4.55
CA VAL A 193 13.14 8.28 -3.82
C VAL A 193 13.39 7.91 -2.35
N LEU A 194 12.40 7.37 -1.65
CA LEU A 194 12.52 6.91 -0.26
C LEU A 194 13.67 5.92 -0.08
N ARG A 195 13.78 4.92 -0.97
CA ARG A 195 14.90 3.96 -0.96
C ARG A 195 16.25 4.64 -1.16
N SER A 196 16.35 5.58 -2.11
CA SER A 196 17.59 6.32 -2.38
C SER A 196 18.03 7.25 -1.23
N LYS A 197 17.13 7.55 -0.28
CA LYS A 197 17.35 8.49 0.82
C LYS A 197 17.42 7.81 2.20
N GLY A 198 17.47 6.48 2.25
CA GLY A 198 17.58 5.73 3.50
C GLY A 198 16.27 5.64 4.30
N CYS A 199 15.13 5.62 3.60
CA CYS A 199 13.79 5.41 4.15
C CYS A 199 13.10 4.18 3.49
N ALA A 200 13.86 3.12 3.20
CA ALA A 200 13.40 1.92 2.52
C ALA A 200 12.33 1.14 3.30
N VAL A 201 12.35 1.18 4.65
CA VAL A 201 11.30 0.57 5.48
C VAL A 201 9.96 1.25 5.20
N MET A 202 9.95 2.59 5.15
CA MET A 202 8.74 3.35 4.83
C MET A 202 8.27 3.13 3.39
N ALA A 203 9.19 3.01 2.42
CA ALA A 203 8.87 2.63 1.05
C ALA A 203 8.15 1.28 0.98
N SER A 204 8.67 0.29 1.71
CA SER A 204 8.10 -1.06 1.76
C SER A 204 6.70 -1.06 2.39
N LEU A 205 6.50 -0.29 3.46
CA LEU A 205 5.19 -0.14 4.09
C LEU A 205 4.17 0.54 3.17
N LEU A 206 4.60 1.53 2.39
CA LEU A 206 3.74 2.20 1.39
C LEU A 206 3.29 1.25 0.29
N GLU A 207 4.20 0.40 -0.20
CA GLU A 207 3.85 -0.63 -1.19
C GLU A 207 2.86 -1.64 -0.59
N MET A 208 3.06 -2.09 0.65
CA MET A 208 2.19 -3.09 1.29
C MET A 208 0.78 -2.57 1.63
N GLN A 209 0.62 -1.30 2.00
CA GLN A 209 -0.64 -0.76 2.56
C GLN A 209 -1.54 -0.08 1.52
N PHE A 210 -1.35 -0.43 0.24
CA PHE A 210 -2.08 0.07 -0.94
C PHE A 210 -3.61 0.23 -0.73
N VAL A 211 -4.23 -0.60 0.11
CA VAL A 211 -5.68 -0.79 0.30
C VAL A 211 -6.39 0.21 1.22
N ARG A 212 -5.67 0.96 2.08
CA ARG A 212 -6.31 1.72 3.19
C ARG A 212 -6.27 3.24 3.08
N ILE A 213 -5.65 3.77 2.03
CA ILE A 213 -5.65 5.20 1.75
C ILE A 213 -6.89 5.47 0.90
N LYS A 214 -7.87 6.17 1.45
CA LYS A 214 -9.15 6.42 0.76
C LYS A 214 -8.91 7.21 -0.53
N ASP A 215 -9.55 6.75 -1.59
CA ASP A 215 -9.66 7.49 -2.84
C ASP A 215 -10.15 8.90 -2.55
N GLN A 216 -9.36 9.92 -2.93
CA GLN A 216 -9.60 11.37 -2.77
C GLN A 216 -8.79 12.10 -1.68
N THR A 217 -7.95 11.44 -0.87
CA THR A 217 -7.08 12.20 0.05
C THR A 217 -5.74 12.53 -0.60
N THR A 218 -5.45 13.83 -0.73
CA THR A 218 -4.06 14.28 -0.92
C THR A 218 -3.29 14.02 0.38
N LEU A 219 -2.02 13.63 0.30
CA LEU A 219 -1.27 13.10 1.44
C LEU A 219 0.03 13.85 1.69
N THR A 220 0.43 13.83 2.96
CA THR A 220 1.79 14.11 3.41
C THR A 220 2.29 12.91 4.19
N ILE A 221 3.49 12.46 3.88
CA ILE A 221 4.17 11.37 4.57
C ILE A 221 5.40 11.94 5.26
N PHE A 222 5.50 11.70 6.56
CA PHE A 222 6.72 11.94 7.33
C PHE A 222 7.51 10.63 7.37
N ALA A 223 8.57 10.49 6.58
CA ALA A 223 9.33 9.26 6.46
C ALA A 223 10.48 9.24 7.47
N PRO A 224 10.45 8.38 8.51
CA PRO A 224 11.60 8.19 9.37
C PRO A 224 12.73 7.50 8.60
N ILE A 225 13.97 7.79 8.97
CA ILE A 225 15.13 7.08 8.41
C ILE A 225 15.18 5.64 8.90
N ASP A 226 15.75 4.75 8.10
CA ASP A 226 15.75 3.31 8.36
C ASP A 226 16.45 2.96 9.67
N GLN A 227 17.50 3.70 10.04
CA GLN A 227 18.27 3.45 11.26
C GLN A 227 17.41 3.49 12.54
N VAL A 228 16.47 4.44 12.64
CA VAL A 228 15.57 4.56 13.81
C VAL A 228 14.45 3.52 13.79
N MET A 229 14.01 3.08 12.61
CA MET A 229 13.06 1.98 12.48
C MET A 229 13.69 0.63 12.86
N VAL A 230 14.94 0.39 12.45
CA VAL A 230 15.68 -0.83 12.75
C VAL A 230 16.09 -0.91 14.22
N SER A 231 16.57 0.20 14.81
CA SER A 231 16.99 0.21 16.21
C SER A 231 15.83 -0.07 17.17
N ARG A 232 14.63 0.39 16.84
CA ARG A 232 13.42 0.13 17.63
C ARG A 232 12.93 -1.30 17.54
N ASN A 233 13.19 -1.99 16.43
CA ASN A 233 12.73 -3.35 16.17
C ASN A 233 11.24 -3.58 16.50
N PRO A 234 10.31 -2.82 15.88
CA PRO A 234 8.90 -2.85 16.25
C PRO A 234 8.24 -4.19 15.87
N SER A 235 7.29 -4.64 16.69
CA SER A 235 6.39 -5.75 16.35
C SER A 235 5.51 -5.41 15.13
N LEU A 236 4.89 -6.42 14.51
CA LEU A 236 4.01 -6.22 13.35
C LEU A 236 2.77 -5.33 13.65
N SER A 237 2.28 -5.37 14.89
CA SER A 237 1.20 -4.49 15.33
C SER A 237 1.68 -3.04 15.44
N GLU A 238 2.87 -2.84 16.04
CA GLU A 238 3.48 -1.52 16.21
C GLU A 238 3.88 -0.91 14.87
N ILE A 239 4.46 -1.67 13.94
CA ILE A 239 4.89 -1.14 12.65
C ILE A 239 3.69 -0.61 11.85
N THR A 240 2.52 -1.25 11.97
CA THR A 240 1.26 -0.78 11.36
C THR A 240 0.76 0.50 12.02
N SER A 241 0.89 0.62 13.34
CA SER A 241 0.54 1.83 14.09
C SER A 241 1.47 2.98 13.71
N ILE A 242 2.79 2.75 13.76
CA ILE A 242 3.85 3.68 13.36
C ILE A 242 3.57 4.21 11.96
N PHE A 243 3.37 3.33 10.97
CA PHE A 243 3.09 3.73 9.60
C PHE A 243 1.95 4.75 9.48
N ARG A 244 0.85 4.53 10.22
CA ARG A 244 -0.34 5.39 10.16
C ARG A 244 -0.16 6.74 10.85
N ARG A 245 0.64 6.80 11.91
CA ARG A 245 1.01 8.07 12.60
C ARG A 245 1.74 9.02 11.66
N HIS A 246 2.50 8.47 10.71
CA HIS A 246 3.35 9.20 9.79
C HIS A 246 2.63 9.66 8.51
N ILE A 247 1.33 9.39 8.37
CA ILE A 247 0.54 9.79 7.21
C ILE A 247 -0.49 10.83 7.64
N ILE A 248 -0.48 11.98 6.99
CA ILE A 248 -1.50 13.02 7.16
C ILE A 248 -2.35 13.06 5.88
N PRO A 249 -3.69 13.02 5.98
CA PRO A 249 -4.62 13.13 4.85
C PRO A 249 -4.76 14.58 4.36
N CYS A 250 -3.63 15.27 4.19
CA CYS A 250 -3.52 16.64 3.69
C CYS A 250 -2.19 16.76 2.93
N LYS A 251 -2.14 17.52 1.83
CA LYS A 251 -0.88 17.81 1.12
C LYS A 251 -0.26 19.08 1.67
N LEU A 252 0.92 18.93 2.27
CA LEU A 252 1.68 20.00 2.90
C LEU A 252 3.08 19.99 2.31
N ARG A 253 3.39 20.93 1.43
CA ARG A 253 4.76 21.20 1.01
C ARG A 253 5.54 21.86 2.13
N TRP A 254 6.85 21.96 1.98
CA TRP A 254 7.70 22.60 2.98
C TRP A 254 7.24 24.04 3.29
N ARG A 255 6.89 24.79 2.24
CA ARG A 255 6.38 26.16 2.38
C ARG A 255 5.10 26.21 3.20
N ASP A 256 4.20 25.25 3.00
CA ASP A 256 2.96 25.14 3.79
C ASP A 256 3.30 24.86 5.25
N LEU A 257 4.20 23.90 5.54
CA LEU A 257 4.63 23.59 6.92
C LEU A 257 5.25 24.80 7.64
N VAL A 258 6.02 25.61 6.92
CA VAL A 258 6.62 26.84 7.46
C VAL A 258 5.56 27.91 7.73
N ASP A 259 4.49 27.97 6.92
CA ASP A 259 3.43 28.98 7.02
C ASP A 259 2.30 28.60 8.00
N LEU A 260 2.19 27.33 8.42
CA LEU A 260 1.18 26.88 9.38
C LEU A 260 1.31 27.58 10.75
N GLN A 261 0.24 27.60 11.55
CA GLN A 261 0.32 28.17 12.90
C GLN A 261 1.20 27.31 13.82
N ASP A 262 1.93 27.96 14.73
CA ASP A 262 2.80 27.26 15.68
C ASP A 262 1.93 26.53 16.71
N GLY A 263 2.24 25.27 16.99
CA GLY A 263 1.43 24.41 17.83
C GLY A 263 0.18 23.84 17.13
N MET A 264 0.06 23.97 15.80
CA MET A 264 -1.08 23.42 15.08
C MET A 264 -1.08 21.89 15.15
N GLU A 265 -2.21 21.31 15.56
CA GLU A 265 -2.45 19.87 15.57
C GLU A 265 -3.22 19.41 14.32
N LEU A 266 -2.70 18.40 13.65
CA LEU A 266 -3.29 17.75 12.48
C LEU A 266 -3.62 16.30 12.80
N GLN A 267 -4.76 15.80 12.33
CA GLN A 267 -5.11 14.39 12.48
C GLN A 267 -4.28 13.52 11.54
N SER A 268 -3.64 12.48 12.07
CA SER A 268 -2.96 11.46 11.26
C SER A 268 -3.94 10.41 10.73
N ASN A 269 -3.44 9.46 9.94
CA ASN A 269 -4.19 8.30 9.46
C ASN A 269 -4.36 7.21 10.56
N LEU A 270 -3.91 7.48 11.79
CA LEU A 270 -4.22 6.70 12.97
C LEU A 270 -5.26 7.43 13.82
N LYS A 271 -6.44 6.83 13.98
CA LYS A 271 -7.53 7.41 14.78
C LYS A 271 -7.06 7.66 16.20
N GLY A 272 -7.19 8.90 16.66
CA GLY A 272 -6.80 9.33 18.01
C GLY A 272 -5.34 9.77 18.15
N PHE A 273 -4.55 9.77 17.06
CA PHE A 273 -3.19 10.29 17.05
C PHE A 273 -3.10 11.58 16.23
N THR A 274 -2.68 12.66 16.89
CA THR A 274 -2.46 13.97 16.28
C THR A 274 -0.97 14.25 16.09
N VAL A 275 -0.69 15.03 15.06
CA VAL A 275 0.62 15.53 14.73
C VAL A 275 0.64 17.03 15.01
N ASN A 276 1.42 17.43 16.00
CA ASN A 276 1.68 18.79 16.39
C ASN A 276 2.88 19.35 15.60
N ILE A 277 2.68 20.50 14.97
CA ILE A 277 3.70 21.21 14.21
C ILE A 277 4.21 22.37 15.05
N THR A 278 5.48 22.29 15.46
CA THR A 278 6.15 23.32 16.25
C THR A 278 7.33 23.91 15.49
N ARG A 279 7.60 25.19 15.71
CA ARG A 279 8.74 25.91 15.15
C ARG A 279 9.73 26.22 16.24
N SER A 280 11.00 26.02 15.89
CA SER A 280 12.13 26.37 16.73
C SER A 280 13.21 27.06 15.89
N HIS A 281 14.25 27.58 16.54
CA HIS A 281 15.41 28.13 15.82
C HIS A 281 16.07 27.11 14.88
N ASP A 282 15.93 25.81 15.19
CA ASP A 282 16.48 24.70 14.39
C ASP A 282 15.58 24.28 13.22
N GLY A 283 14.44 24.94 13.01
CA GLY A 283 13.47 24.63 11.97
C GLY A 283 12.15 24.04 12.47
N VAL A 284 11.40 23.43 11.55
CA VAL A 284 10.08 22.83 11.81
C VAL A 284 10.25 21.45 12.44
N LYS A 285 9.51 21.21 13.53
CA LYS A 285 9.45 19.95 14.27
C LYS A 285 8.01 19.40 14.23
N ILE A 286 7.92 18.08 14.15
CA ILE A 286 6.68 17.30 14.05
C ILE A 286 6.63 16.40 15.29
N ASN A 287 5.72 16.64 16.24
CA ASN A 287 5.76 16.03 17.59
C ASN A 287 7.15 16.14 18.25
N GLY A 288 7.84 17.27 18.07
CA GLY A 288 9.19 17.50 18.58
C GLY A 288 10.30 16.81 17.78
N VAL A 289 9.98 16.06 16.71
CA VAL A 289 10.94 15.42 15.81
C VAL A 289 11.32 16.39 14.68
N PRO A 290 12.61 16.66 14.42
CA PRO A 290 13.00 17.55 13.34
C PRO A 290 12.67 16.97 11.95
N VAL A 291 12.19 17.82 11.05
CA VAL A 291 12.15 17.53 9.62
C VAL A 291 13.56 17.71 9.05
N ILE A 292 14.19 16.61 8.62
CA ILE A 292 15.58 16.59 8.16
C ILE A 292 15.72 16.64 6.64
N LEU A 293 14.68 16.22 5.91
CA LEU A 293 14.66 16.23 4.44
C LEU A 293 13.32 16.81 3.95
N PRO A 294 13.19 18.14 3.85
CA PRO A 294 11.95 18.77 3.41
C PRO A 294 11.69 18.51 1.92
N ASP A 295 10.42 18.31 1.55
CA ASP A 295 9.94 18.10 0.16
C ASP A 295 10.73 17.04 -0.63
N MET A 296 11.22 16.00 0.07
CA MET A 296 12.04 14.93 -0.49
C MET A 296 11.42 14.28 -1.74
N TYR A 297 10.10 14.12 -1.75
CA TYR A 297 9.32 13.79 -2.95
C TYR A 297 8.04 14.59 -2.96
N HIS A 298 7.60 15.04 -4.14
CA HIS A 298 6.26 15.58 -4.28
C HIS A 298 5.71 15.40 -5.70
N ASN A 299 4.40 15.24 -5.80
CA ASN A 299 3.64 15.33 -7.05
C ASN A 299 2.32 16.09 -6.77
N ASP A 300 1.30 15.90 -7.61
CA ASP A 300 0.02 16.62 -7.49
C ASP A 300 -0.77 16.25 -6.24
N TRP A 301 -0.61 15.05 -5.70
CA TRP A 301 -1.44 14.55 -4.61
C TRP A 301 -0.65 14.07 -3.39
N LEU A 302 0.66 13.85 -3.51
CA LEU A 302 1.53 13.33 -2.46
C LEU A 302 2.72 14.27 -2.21
N VAL A 303 3.06 14.48 -0.94
CA VAL A 303 4.33 15.04 -0.49
C VAL A 303 4.96 14.09 0.53
N VAL A 304 6.28 13.96 0.49
CA VAL A 304 7.06 13.19 1.45
C VAL A 304 8.15 14.09 2.04
N HIS A 305 8.23 14.15 3.36
CA HIS A 305 9.31 14.79 4.12
C HIS A 305 10.05 13.73 4.93
N GLY A 306 11.38 13.77 4.99
CA GLY A 306 12.14 12.92 5.90
C GLY A 306 12.17 13.50 7.32
N VAL A 307 11.96 12.66 8.32
CA VAL A 307 12.02 13.02 9.75
C VAL A 307 13.10 12.23 10.47
N GLY A 308 13.71 12.84 11.50
CA GLY A 308 14.86 12.25 12.19
C GLY A 308 14.51 11.04 13.06
N GLU A 309 13.27 10.93 13.55
CA GLU A 309 12.82 9.92 14.51
C GLU A 309 11.39 9.46 14.21
N ILE A 310 10.96 8.41 14.90
CA ILE A 310 9.59 7.92 14.85
C ILE A 310 8.68 8.88 15.62
N LEU A 311 7.57 9.29 15.00
CA LEU A 311 6.54 10.13 15.63
C LEU A 311 5.85 9.37 16.78
N GLU A 312 5.96 9.93 17.98
CA GLU A 312 5.33 9.46 19.22
C GLU A 312 4.39 10.50 19.81
N ASP A 313 3.54 10.06 20.75
CA ASP A 313 2.75 10.98 21.56
C ASP A 313 3.68 11.77 22.49
N LEU A 314 3.55 13.10 22.48
CA LEU A 314 4.31 13.97 23.38
C LEU A 314 4.09 13.62 24.87
N LYS A 315 2.95 13.01 25.21
CA LYS A 315 2.60 12.58 26.57
C LYS A 315 3.53 11.50 27.15
N HIS A 316 4.28 10.77 26.32
CA HIS A 316 5.17 9.72 26.81
C HIS A 316 6.61 10.19 27.10
N LYS A 317 6.99 11.39 26.65
CA LYS A 317 8.30 11.97 26.94
C LYS A 317 8.39 12.66 28.30
N GLU A 318 7.26 12.98 28.94
CA GLU A 318 7.21 13.61 30.27
C GLU A 318 7.23 12.62 31.45
N GLN A 319 7.39 11.31 31.19
CA GLN A 319 7.54 10.28 32.22
C GLN A 319 8.90 9.55 32.11
N MET A 320 10.00 10.29 32.05
CA MET A 320 11.18 9.88 32.80
C MET A 320 11.18 10.67 34.10
N PRO A 321 11.15 10.04 35.28
CA PRO A 321 11.38 10.76 36.52
C PRO A 321 12.81 11.30 36.48
N GLU A 322 12.96 12.60 36.25
CA GLU A 322 14.06 13.32 36.87
C GLU A 322 13.91 13.14 38.38
N THR A 323 15.00 12.76 39.05
CA THR A 323 15.18 12.57 40.50
C THR A 323 14.95 11.15 41.07
N LEU A 324 16.05 10.39 41.17
CA LEU A 324 16.42 9.75 42.43
C LEU A 324 17.95 9.62 42.53
N PHE A 325 18.65 10.74 42.66
CA PHE A 325 19.96 10.75 43.31
C PHE A 325 20.04 11.95 44.24
N GLY A 326 19.78 11.66 45.50
CA GLY A 326 20.06 12.55 46.60
C GLY A 326 19.90 11.75 47.88
N PHE A 327 21.00 11.21 48.40
CA PHE A 327 21.39 11.30 49.80
C PHE A 327 22.89 11.00 49.90
N GLY A 328 23.64 11.97 50.42
CA GLY A 328 25.06 11.84 50.65
C GLY A 328 25.37 10.97 51.87
N ASN A 329 26.62 10.53 51.95
CA ASN A 329 27.47 10.84 53.10
C ASN A 329 28.93 10.53 52.76
N GLU A 330 29.76 11.44 53.25
CA GLU A 330 31.21 11.32 53.36
C GLU A 330 31.59 10.04 54.12
N ASN A 331 32.64 9.37 53.66
CA ASN A 331 33.76 8.90 54.48
C ASN A 331 34.88 8.40 53.57
N GLU A 332 36.07 8.96 53.80
CA GLU A 332 37.36 8.50 53.30
C GLU A 332 37.60 7.02 53.66
N GLU A 333 38.14 6.23 52.74
CA GLU A 333 39.45 5.61 52.96
C GLU A 333 40.06 5.05 51.65
N ASN A 334 41.31 5.46 51.42
CA ASN A 334 42.24 4.90 50.45
C ASN A 334 42.32 3.37 50.53
N THR A 335 42.32 2.67 49.39
CA THR A 335 43.34 1.66 49.10
C THR A 335 43.39 1.32 47.61
N VAL A 336 44.59 1.40 47.05
CA VAL A 336 44.98 0.96 45.71
C VAL A 336 45.06 -0.56 45.70
N SER A 337 44.49 -1.24 44.69
CA SER A 337 45.05 -2.53 44.25
C SER A 337 44.80 -2.81 42.77
N HIS A 338 45.87 -3.30 42.15
CA HIS A 338 46.03 -3.69 40.75
C HIS A 338 44.98 -4.72 40.27
N TYR A 339 44.43 -4.51 39.08
CA TYR A 339 43.74 -5.57 38.35
C TYR A 339 44.70 -6.25 37.35
N HIS A 340 45.01 -7.51 37.67
CA HIS A 340 45.71 -8.45 36.81
C HIS A 340 44.73 -9.02 35.78
N PHE A 341 45.08 -8.92 34.50
CA PHE A 341 44.33 -9.47 33.37
C PHE A 341 44.59 -10.98 33.29
N SER A 342 43.53 -11.80 33.28
CA SER A 342 43.64 -13.23 32.97
C SER A 342 42.54 -13.61 31.98
N VAL A 343 42.98 -13.81 30.75
CA VAL A 343 42.25 -14.42 29.64
C VAL A 343 41.99 -15.88 29.96
N PHE A 344 40.76 -16.37 29.74
CA PHE A 344 40.56 -17.79 29.45
C PHE A 344 39.71 -17.98 28.21
N ARG A 345 40.31 -18.72 27.30
CA ARG A 345 39.80 -19.27 26.06
C ARG A 345 39.45 -20.73 26.34
N SER A 346 38.25 -21.17 25.98
CA SER A 346 37.93 -22.49 25.43
C SER A 346 36.49 -22.44 24.92
#